data_AF-A0A520BUR9-F1
#
_entry.id   AF-A0A520BUR9-F1
#
_cell.length_a   1.000
_cell.length_b   1.000
_cell.length_c   1.000
_cell.angle_alpha   90.00
_cell.angle_beta   90.00
_cell.angle_gamma   90.00
#
_symmetry.space_group_name_H-M   'P 1'
#
loop_
_entity.id
_entity.type
_entity.pdbx_description
1 polymer ?
#
loop_
_entity_poly.entity_id
_entity_poly.type
_entity_poly.pdbx_seq_one_letter_code
_entity_poly.pdbx_strand_id
1 'polypeptide(L)'
;MGKYILTAFLFLFILKVNAQEAKNIADLDFLYQAIQQMPSYKDQLKGDKEYEKLYQNLRKDLKTTDDFEVFQKLLQLIYPIKDNHIGFYRKPDSTYQFAYLKPALNLLELEQKYTGVPKDNLEGIYLSNDGKSKYVLYPKDSIYYLQSLSTGNIDAILKPTFADRFDAIKFLPGKVPYILYRNVGFSYGALNGLPYRKENVKSYAGLNVGDNKYEYKKIAENIGYL
;
A
#
# COMPACT_ATOMS: atom_id res chain seq x y z
N MET A 1 -49.99 -2.97 7.63
CA MET A 1 -48.94 -3.38 6.67
C MET A 1 -47.54 -2.89 7.03
N GLY A 2 -47.34 -1.68 7.59
CA GLY A 2 -45.99 -1.15 7.88
C GLY A 2 -45.15 -1.91 8.93
N LYS A 3 -45.77 -2.57 9.93
CA LYS A 3 -45.03 -3.29 10.98
C LYS A 3 -44.27 -4.51 10.46
N TYR A 4 -44.88 -5.33 9.59
CA TYR A 4 -44.25 -6.53 9.04
C TYR A 4 -43.14 -6.22 8.02
N ILE A 5 -43.27 -5.10 7.29
CA ILE A 5 -42.23 -4.62 6.36
C ILE A 5 -40.99 -4.19 7.15
N LEU A 6 -41.16 -3.49 8.27
CA LEU A 6 -40.04 -3.07 9.13
C LEU A 6 -39.33 -4.28 9.76
N THR A 7 -40.07 -5.30 10.21
CA THR A 7 -39.48 -6.53 10.78
C THR A 7 -38.76 -7.37 9.72
N ALA A 8 -39.30 -7.48 8.51
CA ALA A 8 -38.66 -8.18 7.39
C ALA A 8 -37.36 -7.49 6.94
N PHE A 9 -37.34 -6.15 6.90
CA PHE A 9 -36.12 -5.39 6.61
C PHE A 9 -35.05 -5.59 7.68
N LEU A 10 -35.41 -5.55 8.97
CA LEU A 10 -34.46 -5.75 10.07
C LEU A 10 -33.83 -7.15 10.03
N PHE A 11 -34.62 -8.17 9.71
CA PHE A 11 -34.12 -9.55 9.59
C PHE A 11 -33.15 -9.72 8.41
N LEU A 12 -33.43 -9.10 7.26
CA LEU A 12 -32.55 -9.12 6.08
C LEU A 12 -31.20 -8.42 6.33
N PHE A 13 -31.18 -7.36 7.15
CA PHE A 13 -29.93 -6.70 7.54
C PHE A 13 -29.07 -7.60 8.42
N ILE A 14 -29.65 -8.30 9.39
CA ILE A 14 -28.92 -9.20 10.30
C ILE A 14 -28.28 -10.38 9.53
N LEU A 15 -29.01 -10.96 8.57
CA LEU A 15 -28.48 -12.06 7.75
C LEU A 15 -27.28 -11.63 6.88
N LYS A 16 -27.31 -10.41 6.33
CA LYS A 16 -26.19 -9.89 5.51
C LYS A 16 -24.93 -9.66 6.33
N VAL A 17 -25.06 -9.13 7.55
CA VAL A 17 -23.92 -8.89 8.44
C VAL A 17 -23.26 -10.21 8.84
N ASN A 18 -24.05 -11.21 9.23
CA ASN A 18 -23.52 -12.54 9.60
C ASN A 18 -22.82 -13.25 8.43
N ALA A 19 -23.32 -13.10 7.20
CA ALA A 19 -22.70 -13.69 6.02
C ALA A 19 -21.35 -13.02 5.68
N GLN A 20 -21.25 -11.70 5.86
CA GLN A 20 -20.00 -10.97 5.62
C GLN A 20 -18.95 -11.30 6.69
N GLU A 21 -19.33 -11.35 7.96
CA GLU A 21 -18.44 -11.76 9.05
C GLU A 21 -17.90 -13.18 8.81
N ALA A 22 -18.77 -14.14 8.50
CA ALA A 22 -18.37 -15.52 8.20
C ALA A 22 -17.39 -15.60 7.02
N LYS A 23 -17.60 -14.78 5.98
CA LYS A 23 -16.67 -14.68 4.85
C LYS A 23 -15.32 -14.11 5.27
N ASN A 24 -15.30 -13.04 6.06
CA ASN A 24 -14.06 -12.42 6.53
C ASN A 24 -13.22 -13.40 7.38
N ILE A 25 -13.88 -14.21 8.22
CA ILE A 25 -13.23 -15.28 8.97
C ILE A 25 -12.68 -16.37 8.05
N ALA A 26 -13.43 -16.77 7.02
CA ALA A 26 -12.94 -17.73 6.04
C ALA A 26 -11.71 -17.21 5.27
N ASP A 27 -11.69 -15.94 4.89
CA ASP A 27 -10.55 -15.30 4.23
C ASP A 27 -9.32 -15.25 5.17
N LEU A 28 -9.53 -14.99 6.48
CA LEU A 28 -8.47 -15.04 7.49
C LEU A 28 -7.91 -16.46 7.66
N ASP A 29 -8.78 -17.46 7.82
CA ASP A 29 -8.41 -18.86 7.99
C ASP A 29 -7.63 -19.36 6.75
N PHE A 30 -8.08 -19.00 5.54
CA PHE A 30 -7.38 -19.29 4.29
C PHE A 30 -6.00 -18.63 4.22
N LEU A 31 -5.90 -17.34 4.54
CA LEU A 31 -4.64 -16.62 4.55
C LEU A 31 -3.64 -17.24 5.53
N TYR A 32 -4.09 -17.58 6.74
CA TYR A 32 -3.25 -18.22 7.74
C TYR A 32 -2.68 -19.56 7.25
N GLN A 33 -3.54 -20.41 6.67
CA GLN A 33 -3.12 -21.68 6.07
C GLN A 33 -2.14 -21.49 4.91
N ALA A 34 -2.38 -20.53 4.04
CA ALA A 34 -1.48 -20.22 2.92
C ALA A 34 -0.11 -19.78 3.42
N ILE A 35 -0.07 -18.89 4.42
CA ILE A 35 1.18 -18.46 5.07
C ILE A 35 1.94 -19.65 5.66
N GLN A 36 1.26 -20.58 6.33
CA GLN A 36 1.92 -21.74 6.93
C GLN A 36 2.68 -22.63 5.92
N GLN A 37 2.32 -22.56 4.64
CA GLN A 37 3.01 -23.31 3.58
C GLN A 37 4.28 -22.63 3.07
N MET A 38 4.45 -21.33 3.33
CA MET A 38 5.57 -20.53 2.83
C MET A 38 6.91 -20.94 3.47
N PRO A 39 8.02 -20.99 2.71
CA PRO A 39 9.35 -21.21 3.27
C PRO A 39 9.71 -20.19 4.35
N SER A 40 9.47 -18.90 4.09
CA SER A 40 9.74 -17.82 5.04
C SER A 40 8.98 -17.96 6.36
N TYR A 41 7.74 -18.47 6.35
CA TYR A 41 7.04 -18.82 7.59
C TYR A 41 7.70 -20.00 8.30
N LYS A 42 8.00 -21.08 7.56
CA LYS A 42 8.58 -22.30 8.14
C LYS A 42 9.91 -22.03 8.83
N ASP A 43 10.69 -21.10 8.29
CA ASP A 43 11.99 -20.71 8.82
C ASP A 43 11.89 -19.73 9.99
N GLN A 44 10.87 -18.87 10.04
CA GLN A 44 10.82 -17.74 10.97
C GLN A 44 9.81 -17.90 12.11
N LEU A 45 8.67 -18.57 11.88
CA LEU A 45 7.49 -18.52 12.75
C LEU A 45 6.86 -19.89 13.03
N LYS A 46 7.42 -20.98 12.50
CA LYS A 46 6.88 -22.32 12.73
C LYS A 46 6.94 -22.68 14.23
N GLY A 47 5.77 -22.90 14.82
CA GLY A 47 5.65 -23.20 16.25
C GLY A 47 5.72 -21.98 17.16
N ASP A 48 5.75 -20.77 16.62
CA ASP A 48 5.69 -19.53 17.39
C ASP A 48 4.28 -19.37 18.01
N LYS A 49 4.23 -19.37 19.35
CA LYS A 49 2.97 -19.28 20.11
C LYS A 49 2.35 -17.88 20.06
N GLU A 50 3.16 -16.82 19.95
CA GLU A 50 2.65 -15.46 19.87
C GLU A 50 2.04 -15.21 18.49
N TYR A 51 2.62 -15.79 17.43
CA TYR A 51 2.03 -15.73 16.10
C TYR A 51 0.70 -16.50 16.01
N GLU A 52 0.60 -17.69 16.61
CA GLU A 52 -0.67 -18.42 16.73
C GLU A 52 -1.70 -17.60 17.54
N LYS A 53 -1.29 -17.00 18.65
CA LYS A 53 -2.17 -16.15 19.47
C LYS A 53 -2.66 -14.92 18.72
N LEU A 54 -1.81 -14.30 17.90
CA LEU A 54 -2.20 -13.19 17.01
C LEU A 54 -3.32 -13.63 16.07
N TYR A 55 -3.18 -14.78 15.41
CA TYR A 55 -4.23 -15.36 14.56
C TYR A 55 -5.53 -15.58 15.33
N GLN A 56 -5.46 -16.22 16.51
CA GLN A 56 -6.65 -16.48 17.32
C GLN A 56 -7.35 -15.20 17.79
N ASN A 57 -6.60 -14.15 18.10
CA ASN A 57 -7.17 -12.85 18.48
C ASN A 57 -7.84 -12.18 17.29
N LEU A 58 -7.17 -12.14 16.12
CA LEU A 58 -7.77 -11.61 14.89
C LEU A 58 -9.08 -12.31 14.56
N ARG A 59 -9.12 -13.64 14.69
CA ARG A 59 -10.32 -14.44 14.44
C ARG A 59 -11.49 -14.10 15.38
N LYS A 60 -11.23 -13.69 16.62
CA LYS A 60 -12.27 -13.27 17.58
C LYS A 60 -12.76 -11.85 17.34
N ASP A 61 -11.86 -10.98 16.87
CA ASP A 61 -12.08 -9.55 16.79
C ASP A 61 -12.52 -9.07 15.39
N LEU A 62 -12.48 -9.94 14.37
CA LEU A 62 -12.82 -9.61 12.99
C LEU A 62 -14.34 -9.54 12.78
N LYS A 63 -14.96 -8.49 13.31
CA LYS A 63 -16.41 -8.22 13.23
C LYS A 63 -16.79 -7.06 12.32
N THR A 64 -15.78 -6.35 11.79
CA THR A 64 -16.00 -5.19 10.93
C THR A 64 -16.54 -5.61 9.57
N THR A 65 -17.43 -4.78 9.02
CA THR A 65 -17.95 -4.90 7.65
C THR A 65 -17.25 -3.94 6.69
N ASP A 66 -16.33 -3.11 7.18
CA ASP A 66 -15.51 -2.25 6.34
C ASP A 66 -14.41 -3.08 5.65
N ASP A 67 -14.50 -3.18 4.33
CA ASP A 67 -13.59 -3.98 3.50
C ASP A 67 -12.11 -3.57 3.67
N PHE A 68 -11.83 -2.28 3.88
CA PHE A 68 -10.47 -1.80 4.06
C PHE A 68 -9.95 -2.13 5.46
N GLU A 69 -10.78 -1.98 6.49
CA GLU A 69 -10.45 -2.42 7.85
C GLU A 69 -10.20 -3.93 7.89
N VAL A 70 -11.02 -4.74 7.21
CA VAL A 70 -10.77 -6.19 7.04
C VAL A 70 -9.40 -6.42 6.42
N PHE A 71 -9.06 -5.76 5.31
CA PHE A 71 -7.75 -5.87 4.69
C PHE A 71 -6.60 -5.51 5.65
N GLN A 72 -6.76 -4.44 6.43
CA GLN A 72 -5.78 -4.04 7.46
C GLN A 72 -5.64 -5.07 8.58
N LYS A 73 -6.72 -5.74 8.99
CA LYS A 73 -6.69 -6.83 9.96
C LYS A 73 -5.96 -8.05 9.39
N LEU A 74 -6.24 -8.43 8.14
CA LEU A 74 -5.55 -9.54 7.46
C LEU A 74 -4.03 -9.29 7.33
N LEU A 75 -3.64 -8.06 7.02
CA LEU A 75 -2.22 -7.66 6.95
C LEU A 75 -1.44 -7.91 8.25
N GLN A 76 -2.12 -7.98 9.40
CA GLN A 76 -1.45 -8.27 10.67
C GLN A 76 -0.81 -9.66 10.69
N LEU A 77 -1.32 -10.64 9.92
CA LEU A 77 -0.65 -11.93 9.73
C LEU A 77 0.62 -11.83 8.87
N ILE A 78 0.70 -10.85 7.99
CA ILE A 78 1.82 -10.70 7.05
C ILE A 78 2.99 -9.93 7.67
N TYR A 79 2.71 -8.91 8.48
CA TYR A 79 3.75 -8.04 9.04
C TYR A 79 4.87 -8.77 9.81
N PRO A 80 4.60 -9.83 10.60
CA PRO A 80 5.65 -10.57 11.30
C PRO A 80 6.62 -11.32 10.38
N ILE A 81 6.23 -11.60 9.13
CA ILE A 81 7.04 -12.35 8.17
C ILE A 81 8.02 -11.39 7.49
N LYS A 82 9.32 -11.65 7.66
CA LYS A 82 10.42 -10.88 7.06
C LYS A 82 10.72 -11.42 5.66
N ASP A 83 9.78 -11.22 4.75
CA ASP A 83 9.91 -11.61 3.34
C ASP A 83 9.36 -10.49 2.43
N ASN A 84 10.26 -9.88 1.66
CA ASN A 84 9.93 -8.75 0.80
C ASN A 84 9.24 -9.17 -0.50
N HIS A 85 9.15 -10.47 -0.79
CA HIS A 85 8.52 -11.01 -2.00
C HIS A 85 7.03 -11.29 -1.82
N ILE A 86 6.48 -11.08 -0.61
CA ILE A 86 5.06 -11.30 -0.34
C ILE A 86 4.23 -10.22 -1.04
N GLY A 87 3.50 -10.65 -2.08
CA GLY A 87 2.42 -9.88 -2.66
C GLY A 87 1.11 -10.13 -1.90
N PHE A 88 0.44 -9.06 -1.46
CA PHE A 88 -0.88 -9.15 -0.86
C PHE A 88 -1.80 -8.08 -1.43
N TYR A 89 -2.89 -8.53 -2.03
CA TYR A 89 -3.85 -7.68 -2.73
C TYR A 89 -5.20 -8.39 -2.82
N ARG A 90 -6.27 -7.60 -2.96
CA ARG A 90 -7.61 -8.13 -3.21
C ARG A 90 -7.66 -8.78 -4.60
N LYS A 91 -8.32 -9.93 -4.71
CA LYS A 91 -8.65 -10.51 -6.02
C LYS A 91 -9.40 -9.47 -6.89
N PRO A 92 -9.02 -9.30 -8.18
CA PRO A 92 -9.69 -8.35 -9.05
C PRO A 92 -11.19 -8.61 -9.14
N ASP A 93 -12.01 -7.60 -8.88
CA ASP A 93 -13.47 -7.64 -9.01
C ASP A 93 -13.95 -6.44 -9.83
N SER A 94 -14.62 -6.70 -10.95
CA SER A 94 -15.13 -5.65 -11.84
C SER A 94 -16.35 -4.92 -11.29
N THR A 95 -17.05 -5.51 -10.32
CA THR A 95 -18.23 -4.90 -9.70
C THR A 95 -17.89 -4.10 -8.45
N TYR A 96 -16.66 -4.24 -7.95
CA TYR A 96 -16.20 -3.54 -6.77
C TYR A 96 -16.03 -2.05 -7.01
N GLN A 97 -16.67 -1.24 -6.17
CA GLN A 97 -16.53 0.21 -6.16
C GLN A 97 -15.80 0.62 -4.88
N PHE A 98 -14.55 1.02 -5.02
CA PHE A 98 -13.77 1.48 -3.88
C PHE A 98 -14.16 2.90 -3.49
N ALA A 99 -14.59 3.07 -2.24
CA ALA A 99 -14.70 4.39 -1.63
C ALA A 99 -13.30 4.84 -1.21
N TYR A 100 -12.74 5.82 -1.93
CA TYR A 100 -11.43 6.35 -1.57
C TYR A 100 -11.44 6.95 -0.16
N LEU A 101 -10.39 6.65 0.61
CA LEU A 101 -10.15 7.32 1.87
C LEU A 101 -9.86 8.79 1.61
N LYS A 102 -10.71 9.68 2.12
CA LYS A 102 -10.62 11.12 1.93
C LYS A 102 -10.78 11.84 3.27
N PRO A 103 -9.67 12.11 3.99
CA PRO A 103 -9.71 12.89 5.22
C PRO A 103 -10.23 14.31 4.97
N ALA A 104 -11.04 14.82 5.89
CA ALA A 104 -11.53 16.20 5.87
C ALA A 104 -10.42 17.16 6.35
N LEU A 105 -9.43 17.41 5.49
CA LEU A 105 -8.30 18.30 5.75
C LEU A 105 -8.32 19.47 4.75
N ASN A 106 -7.85 20.64 5.19
CA ASN A 106 -7.64 21.77 4.29
C ASN A 106 -6.37 21.51 3.46
N LEU A 107 -6.56 21.19 2.17
CA LEU A 107 -5.45 20.84 1.27
C LEU A 107 -4.51 22.02 1.02
N LEU A 108 -5.01 23.27 1.04
CA LEU A 108 -4.19 24.45 0.85
C LEU A 108 -3.25 24.67 2.05
N GLU A 109 -3.77 24.52 3.26
CA GLU A 109 -2.96 24.60 4.48
C GLU A 109 -1.91 23.48 4.53
N LEU A 110 -2.27 22.26 4.12
CA LEU A 110 -1.32 21.16 3.99
C LEU A 110 -0.23 21.49 2.97
N GLU A 111 -0.59 21.94 1.77
CA GLU A 111 0.40 22.29 0.75
C GLU A 111 1.34 23.39 1.25
N GLN A 112 0.81 24.46 1.85
CA GLN A 112 1.61 25.55 2.42
C GLN A 112 2.55 25.07 3.53
N LYS A 113 2.05 24.25 4.45
CA LYS A 113 2.85 23.71 5.56
C LYS A 113 4.06 22.89 5.08
N TYR A 114 3.89 22.12 4.02
CA TYR A 114 4.91 21.21 3.51
C TYR A 114 5.69 21.77 2.31
N THR A 115 5.36 22.97 1.85
CA THR A 115 6.12 23.70 0.83
C THR A 115 7.48 24.12 1.41
N GLY A 116 8.55 23.89 0.64
CA GLY A 116 9.91 24.25 1.05
C GLY A 116 10.57 23.26 2.02
N VAL A 117 9.89 22.18 2.42
CA VAL A 117 10.50 21.11 3.19
C VAL A 117 11.65 20.48 2.39
N PRO A 118 12.86 20.33 2.97
CA PRO A 118 14.02 19.81 2.25
C PRO A 118 13.76 18.46 1.58
N LYS A 119 14.43 18.24 0.44
CA LYS A 119 14.27 17.01 -0.35
C LYS A 119 14.67 15.74 0.40
N ASP A 120 15.59 15.85 1.35
CA ASP A 120 16.11 14.72 2.12
C ASP A 120 15.29 14.45 3.39
N ASN A 121 14.22 15.23 3.62
CA ASN A 121 13.21 14.87 4.61
C ASN A 121 12.17 13.93 3.96
N LEU A 122 11.67 12.94 4.69
CA LEU A 122 10.57 12.09 4.25
C LEU A 122 9.29 12.89 4.00
N GLU A 123 8.87 13.73 4.95
CA GLU A 123 7.65 14.53 4.76
C GLU A 123 7.85 15.58 3.66
N GLY A 124 6.78 15.97 2.97
CA GLY A 124 6.86 17.03 1.97
C GLY A 124 5.93 16.83 0.78
N ILE A 125 6.15 17.66 -0.23
CA ILE A 125 5.44 17.59 -1.51
C ILE A 125 6.14 16.61 -2.45
N TYR A 126 5.38 15.66 -2.97
CA TYR A 126 5.79 14.68 -3.97
C TYR A 126 5.04 14.89 -5.27
N LEU A 127 5.65 14.45 -6.36
CA LEU A 127 5.10 14.40 -7.70
C LEU A 127 4.95 12.94 -8.11
N SER A 128 3.94 12.64 -8.92
CA SER A 128 3.90 11.40 -9.70
C SER A 128 5.09 11.33 -10.67
N ASN A 129 5.45 10.13 -11.12
CA ASN A 129 6.52 9.94 -12.10
C ASN A 129 6.38 10.77 -13.38
N ASP A 130 5.15 11.10 -13.81
CA ASP A 130 4.88 11.95 -14.98
C ASP A 130 4.96 13.46 -14.68
N GLY A 131 5.20 13.84 -13.42
CA GLY A 131 5.29 15.21 -12.95
C GLY A 131 3.96 15.96 -12.89
N LYS A 132 2.83 15.31 -13.21
CA LYS A 132 1.53 16.00 -13.37
C LYS A 132 0.73 16.11 -12.09
N SER A 133 0.81 15.11 -11.22
CA SER A 133 0.02 15.04 -9.99
C SER A 133 0.89 15.36 -8.79
N LYS A 134 0.40 16.26 -7.93
CA LYS A 134 1.03 16.59 -6.66
C LYS A 134 0.40 15.84 -5.50
N TYR A 135 1.24 15.43 -4.58
CA TYR A 135 0.88 14.73 -3.37
C TYR A 135 1.58 15.35 -2.18
N VAL A 136 1.00 15.23 -1.00
CA VAL A 136 1.64 15.58 0.27
C VAL A 136 1.79 14.32 1.10
N LEU A 137 3.01 14.05 1.58
CA LEU A 137 3.28 13.00 2.55
C LEU A 137 3.38 13.61 3.95
N TYR A 138 2.51 13.18 4.86
CA TYR A 138 2.47 13.71 6.23
C TYR A 138 2.20 12.60 7.27
N PRO A 139 2.74 12.74 8.49
CA PRO A 139 2.52 11.78 9.56
C PRO A 139 1.15 11.96 10.22
N LYS A 140 0.54 10.86 10.65
CA LYS A 140 -0.62 10.80 11.54
C LYS A 140 -0.64 9.43 12.23
N ASP A 141 -0.79 9.40 13.55
CA ASP A 141 -0.92 8.18 14.36
C ASP A 141 0.19 7.13 14.11
N SER A 142 1.45 7.59 14.04
CA SER A 142 2.65 6.75 13.78
C SER A 142 2.75 6.11 12.39
N ILE A 143 1.85 6.46 11.48
CA ILE A 143 1.91 6.11 10.05
C ILE A 143 1.96 7.39 9.22
N TYR A 144 2.26 7.25 7.93
CA TYR A 144 2.29 8.37 6.99
C TYR A 144 1.19 8.20 5.95
N TYR A 145 0.57 9.31 5.59
CA TYR A 145 -0.45 9.39 4.55
C TYR A 145 0.11 10.16 3.37
N LEU A 146 0.08 9.54 2.19
CA LEU A 146 0.35 10.19 0.92
C LEU A 146 -0.99 10.60 0.31
N GLN A 147 -1.33 11.89 0.38
CA GLN A 147 -2.61 12.42 -0.08
C GLN A 147 -2.45 13.21 -1.37
N SER A 148 -3.30 12.95 -2.35
CA SER A 148 -3.39 13.77 -3.56
C SER A 148 -3.89 15.16 -3.23
N LEU A 149 -3.16 16.19 -3.63
CA LEU A 149 -3.57 17.58 -3.47
C LEU A 149 -4.67 18.00 -4.47
N SER A 150 -4.86 17.24 -5.55
CA SER A 150 -5.90 17.54 -6.55
C SER A 150 -7.25 16.93 -6.18
N THR A 151 -7.28 15.71 -5.65
CA THR A 151 -8.52 14.99 -5.34
C THR A 151 -8.85 14.97 -3.86
N GLY A 152 -7.85 15.16 -2.99
CA GLY A 152 -7.94 14.96 -1.55
C GLY A 152 -7.94 13.49 -1.14
N ASN A 153 -7.82 12.55 -2.06
CA ASN A 153 -7.81 11.12 -1.74
C ASN A 153 -6.44 10.70 -1.21
N ILE A 154 -6.43 9.75 -0.27
CA ILE A 154 -5.21 9.03 0.10
C ILE A 154 -4.85 8.07 -1.02
N ASP A 155 -3.63 8.20 -1.50
CA ASP A 155 -3.04 7.38 -2.56
C ASP A 155 -2.17 6.26 -1.98
N ALA A 156 -1.52 6.51 -0.84
CA ALA A 156 -0.84 5.46 -0.09
C ALA A 156 -0.83 5.73 1.43
N ILE A 157 -0.80 4.65 2.21
CA ILE A 157 -0.50 4.67 3.64
C ILE A 157 0.81 3.94 3.86
N LEU A 158 1.80 4.61 4.47
CA LEU A 158 3.12 4.06 4.75
C LEU A 158 3.23 3.80 6.25
N LYS A 159 3.49 2.55 6.61
CA LYS A 159 3.76 2.11 7.97
C LYS A 159 5.28 1.91 8.14
N PRO A 160 5.94 2.64 9.06
CA PRO A 160 7.35 2.41 9.36
C PRO A 160 7.61 0.97 9.77
N THR A 161 8.74 0.41 9.33
CA THR A 161 9.18 -0.95 9.69
C THR A 161 10.49 -0.89 10.46
N PHE A 162 11.62 -0.70 9.78
CA PHE A 162 12.94 -0.49 10.39
C PHE A 162 13.76 0.48 9.56
N ALA A 163 14.49 1.38 10.21
CA ALA A 163 15.21 2.48 9.54
C ALA A 163 14.28 3.29 8.60
N ASP A 164 14.79 3.81 7.50
CA ASP A 164 14.05 4.57 6.47
C ASP A 164 13.24 3.65 5.52
N ARG A 165 12.65 2.58 6.05
CA ARG A 165 11.86 1.58 5.31
C ARG A 165 10.42 1.49 5.80
N PHE A 166 9.52 1.28 4.86
CA PHE A 166 8.08 1.27 5.06
C PHE A 166 7.43 0.07 4.38
N ASP A 167 6.37 -0.43 4.98
CA ASP A 167 5.34 -1.15 4.24
C ASP A 167 4.30 -0.13 3.79
N ALA A 168 3.96 -0.15 2.50
CA ALA A 168 2.99 0.78 1.93
C ALA A 168 1.76 0.04 1.43
N ILE A 169 0.58 0.49 1.86
CA ILE A 169 -0.68 0.13 1.22
C ILE A 169 -0.96 1.19 0.18
N LYS A 170 -0.85 0.84 -1.10
CA LYS A 170 -1.16 1.74 -2.22
C LYS A 170 -2.58 1.53 -2.68
N PHE A 171 -3.33 2.61 -2.79
CA PHE A 171 -4.68 2.61 -3.37
C PHE A 171 -4.57 2.77 -4.89
N LEU A 172 -5.26 1.91 -5.63
CA LEU A 172 -5.27 1.96 -7.09
C LEU A 172 -6.68 2.16 -7.62
N PRO A 173 -6.83 2.90 -8.72
CA PRO A 173 -8.09 2.94 -9.44
C PRO A 173 -8.40 1.58 -10.06
N GLY A 174 -9.67 1.17 -10.01
CA GLY A 174 -10.18 -0.01 -10.71
C GLY A 174 -10.35 -1.25 -9.83
N LYS A 175 -10.09 -2.43 -10.41
CA LYS A 175 -10.54 -3.74 -9.86
C LYS A 175 -9.74 -4.25 -8.65
N VAL A 176 -8.54 -3.70 -8.42
CA VAL A 176 -7.67 -4.05 -7.30
C VAL A 176 -7.45 -2.79 -6.48
N PRO A 177 -8.31 -2.53 -5.47
CA PRO A 177 -8.39 -1.23 -4.81
C PRO A 177 -7.18 -0.91 -3.93
N TYR A 178 -6.50 -1.92 -3.39
CA TYR A 178 -5.36 -1.77 -2.50
C TYR A 178 -4.35 -2.91 -2.66
N ILE A 179 -3.06 -2.58 -2.64
CA ILE A 179 -1.95 -3.50 -2.77
C ILE A 179 -0.90 -3.19 -1.70
N LEU A 180 -0.36 -4.24 -1.06
CA LEU A 180 0.79 -4.14 -0.18
C LEU A 180 2.09 -4.08 -0.99
N TYR A 181 2.89 -3.05 -0.77
CA TYR A 181 4.28 -2.94 -1.19
C TYR A 181 5.16 -3.05 0.06
N ARG A 182 6.01 -4.09 0.11
CA ARG A 182 6.98 -4.29 1.20
C ARG A 182 8.25 -3.48 0.96
N ASN A 183 8.90 -3.04 2.05
CA ASN A 183 10.26 -2.48 2.02
C ASN A 183 10.44 -1.26 1.08
N VAL A 184 9.40 -0.42 0.99
CA VAL A 184 9.48 0.88 0.35
C VAL A 184 10.54 1.69 1.06
N GLY A 185 11.53 2.21 0.34
CA GLY A 185 12.62 2.98 0.93
C GLY A 185 12.50 4.45 0.60
N PHE A 186 13.09 5.32 1.43
CA PHE A 186 13.24 6.73 1.09
C PHE A 186 14.71 7.08 0.86
N SER A 187 15.02 7.66 -0.30
CA SER A 187 16.37 8.15 -0.59
C SER A 187 16.33 9.20 -1.68
N TYR A 188 17.12 10.28 -1.54
CA TYR A 188 17.25 11.34 -2.55
C TYR A 188 15.89 11.91 -3.01
N GLY A 189 14.97 12.13 -2.06
CA GLY A 189 13.64 12.64 -2.34
C GLY A 189 12.71 11.68 -3.11
N ALA A 190 13.02 10.38 -3.17
CA ALA A 190 12.21 9.36 -3.85
C ALA A 190 11.71 8.28 -2.88
N LEU A 191 10.44 7.87 -3.05
CA LEU A 191 9.88 6.67 -2.41
C LEU A 191 10.17 5.45 -3.28
N ASN A 192 11.32 4.79 -3.08
CA ASN A 192 11.74 3.61 -3.82
C ASN A 192 10.71 2.48 -3.68
N GLY A 193 10.24 1.96 -4.81
CA GLY A 193 9.15 0.97 -4.87
C GLY A 193 7.77 1.60 -5.12
N LEU A 194 7.66 2.93 -5.08
CA LEU A 194 6.46 3.68 -5.44
C LEU A 194 6.79 4.74 -6.51
N PRO A 195 5.80 5.19 -7.31
CA PRO A 195 6.03 6.15 -8.39
C PRO A 195 5.97 7.61 -7.91
N TYR A 196 6.62 7.92 -6.78
CA TYR A 196 6.58 9.25 -6.16
C TYR A 196 7.97 9.82 -5.87
N ARG A 197 8.19 11.06 -6.29
CA ARG A 197 9.48 11.77 -6.14
C ARG A 197 9.25 13.25 -5.86
N LYS A 198 10.10 13.90 -5.07
CA LYS A 198 10.01 15.33 -4.77
C LYS A 198 10.45 16.24 -5.91
N GLU A 199 11.17 15.70 -6.89
CA GLU A 199 11.60 16.41 -8.09
C GLU A 199 11.05 15.71 -9.34
N ASN A 200 10.80 16.49 -10.39
CA ASN A 200 10.52 15.91 -11.70
C ASN A 200 11.68 15.00 -12.10
N VAL A 201 11.36 13.84 -12.65
CA VAL A 201 12.36 13.06 -13.36
C VAL A 201 12.89 13.98 -14.45
N LYS A 202 14.14 14.45 -14.31
CA LYS A 202 14.85 15.04 -15.44
C LYS A 202 14.74 13.97 -16.51
N SER A 203 14.04 14.24 -17.60
CA SER A 203 14.14 13.43 -18.79
C SER A 203 15.63 13.28 -19.01
N TYR A 204 16.17 12.07 -18.79
CA TYR A 204 17.48 11.77 -19.30
C TYR A 204 17.38 12.18 -20.76
N ALA A 205 18.26 13.10 -21.19
CA ALA A 205 18.31 13.49 -22.58
C ALA A 205 18.27 12.18 -23.35
N GLY A 206 17.21 11.97 -24.15
CA GLY A 206 17.08 10.75 -24.92
C GLY A 206 18.42 10.58 -25.59
N LEU A 207 19.06 9.44 -25.38
CA LEU A 207 20.29 9.17 -26.10
C LEU A 207 19.90 9.33 -27.57
N ASN A 208 20.42 10.37 -28.22
CA ASN A 208 20.25 10.54 -29.64
C ASN A 208 21.03 9.38 -30.25
N VAL A 209 20.33 8.28 -30.49
CA VAL A 209 20.82 7.16 -31.29
C VAL A 209 20.83 7.65 -32.73
N GLY A 210 21.82 8.49 -33.05
CA GLY A 210 22.24 8.69 -34.43
C GLY A 210 22.99 7.45 -34.89
N ASP A 211 22.97 7.19 -36.19
CA ASP A 211 23.41 5.93 -36.82
C ASP A 211 24.89 5.53 -36.57
N ASN A 212 25.68 6.29 -35.79
CA ASN A 212 27.13 6.13 -35.67
C ASN A 212 27.73 6.33 -34.25
N LYS A 213 27.06 6.02 -33.12
CA LYS A 213 27.63 6.32 -31.77
C LYS A 213 27.41 5.30 -30.64
N TYR A 214 27.52 4.01 -30.93
CA TYR A 214 27.78 2.97 -29.91
C TYR A 214 28.83 1.96 -30.38
N GLU A 215 29.84 2.41 -31.13
CA GLU A 215 30.96 1.54 -31.45
C GLU A 215 31.90 1.48 -30.24
N TYR A 216 32.00 0.27 -29.68
CA TYR A 216 33.00 -0.08 -28.68
C TYR A 216 34.38 0.40 -29.13
N LYS A 217 34.97 1.34 -28.39
CA LYS A 217 36.34 1.81 -28.65
C LYS A 217 37.31 1.07 -27.76
N LYS A 218 38.18 0.28 -28.40
CA LYS A 218 39.23 -0.47 -27.73
C LYS A 218 40.42 0.46 -27.42
N ILE A 219 40.71 0.67 -26.15
CA ILE A 219 41.85 1.46 -25.65
C ILE A 219 43.10 0.58 -25.51
N ALA A 220 42.93 -0.66 -25.07
CA ALA A 220 43.99 -1.66 -24.93
C ALA A 220 43.43 -3.07 -25.11
N GLU A 221 44.30 -4.08 -25.11
CA GLU A 221 43.94 -5.48 -25.43
C GLU A 221 42.71 -6.00 -24.66
N ASN A 222 42.49 -5.49 -23.43
CA ASN A 222 41.37 -5.82 -22.55
C ASN A 222 40.62 -4.59 -21.96
N ILE A 223 40.80 -3.39 -22.51
CA ILE A 223 40.12 -2.18 -22.01
C ILE A 223 39.43 -1.49 -23.18
N GLY A 224 38.14 -1.25 -23.04
CA GLY A 224 37.38 -0.43 -23.97
C GLY A 224 36.20 0.25 -23.28
N TYR A 225 35.61 1.21 -23.98
CA TYR A 225 34.44 1.93 -23.50
C TYR A 225 33.39 2.04 -24.61
N LEU A 226 32.15 2.28 -24.18
CA LEU A 226 30.97 2.48 -25.02
C LEU A 226 30.72 3.96 -25.24
#